data_AF-A0A929EBS1-F1
#
_entry.id   AF-A0A929EBS1-F1
#
_cell.length_a   1.000
_cell.length_b   1.000
_cell.length_c   1.000
_cell.angle_alpha   90.00
_cell.angle_beta   90.00
_cell.angle_gamma   90.00
#
_symmetry.space_group_name_H-M   'P 1'
#
loop_
_entity.id
_entity.type
_entity.pdbx_description
1 polymer ?
#
loop_
_entity_poly.entity_id
_entity_poly.type
_entity_poly.pdbx_seq_one_letter_code
_entity_poly.pdbx_strand_id
1 'polypeptide(L)'
;MEVTQEKFIKEEGDLPIIVKVLSFMLFMILVFTGISNLLPQVEGQAPKDTKVDLGALTMESYIAMGETLFSGKGTCTLCHNNMGRAPDIPIMDMEATAIERLKDPQYKGKAKDSESYFQESMIAPSEYIVAGFGKQGDTSTMPIINKAPIELTEVEMGAIVAYLQAKDGGQPTVELPTDAPAIEASPAASAEPPKPTENAQAVLIKNACTACHAVLESPSTIGPELKAVGSRLSKEEIRQSIINPSAVIAEGYPPIMPPDFADKMMVRELEMVVDFLYASKGSAINTDTEKAEPVEEAKKQATDAEVVDGSVTDTMAADTPVEDQIENKQDTTEQKGKE
;
A
#
# COMPACT_ATOMS: atom_id res chain seq x y z
N MET A 1 -67.02 59.89 -37.78
CA MET A 1 -65.67 59.71 -38.36
C MET A 1 -64.91 58.79 -37.44
N GLU A 2 -64.71 57.57 -37.91
CA GLU A 2 -63.90 56.53 -37.28
C GLU A 2 -62.44 56.98 -37.17
N VAL A 3 -61.82 56.68 -36.03
CA VAL A 3 -60.37 56.46 -35.94
C VAL A 3 -60.15 55.20 -35.09
N THR A 4 -60.11 54.08 -35.81
CA THR A 4 -59.28 52.88 -35.65
C THR A 4 -58.83 52.44 -34.25
N GLN A 5 -59.31 51.25 -33.86
CA GLN A 5 -58.73 50.39 -32.83
C GLN A 5 -57.24 50.11 -33.07
N GLU A 6 -56.42 50.29 -32.03
CA GLU A 6 -55.10 49.67 -31.96
C GLU A 6 -55.25 48.15 -31.80
N LYS A 7 -54.66 47.42 -32.76
CA LYS A 7 -54.51 45.97 -32.74
C LYS A 7 -53.80 45.54 -31.47
N PHE A 8 -54.54 44.86 -30.59
CA PHE A 8 -53.97 43.92 -29.63
C PHE A 8 -53.18 42.86 -30.41
N ILE A 9 -51.85 42.94 -30.33
CA ILE A 9 -50.99 41.84 -30.75
C ILE A 9 -51.21 40.71 -29.75
N LYS A 10 -51.77 39.63 -30.28
CA LYS A 10 -52.00 38.36 -29.62
C LYS A 10 -50.63 37.71 -29.36
N GLU A 11 -50.16 37.77 -28.12
CA GLU A 11 -48.96 37.04 -27.70
C GLU A 11 -49.34 35.56 -27.50
N GLU A 12 -49.28 34.78 -28.59
CA GLU A 12 -49.44 33.34 -28.54
C GLU A 12 -48.14 32.70 -28.05
N GLY A 13 -48.12 32.31 -26.78
CA GLY A 13 -47.57 31.02 -26.36
C GLY A 13 -46.06 30.84 -26.34
N ASP A 14 -45.26 31.86 -25.99
CA ASP A 14 -43.86 31.62 -25.65
C ASP A 14 -43.71 31.44 -24.13
N LEU A 15 -43.47 30.19 -23.69
CA LEU A 15 -43.20 29.91 -22.28
C LEU A 15 -42.03 30.80 -21.83
N PRO A 16 -42.16 31.57 -20.73
CA PRO A 16 -41.10 32.46 -20.29
C PRO A 16 -39.83 31.64 -20.06
N ILE A 17 -38.69 32.16 -20.52
CA ILE A 17 -37.40 31.46 -20.53
C ILE A 17 -37.08 30.85 -19.15
N ILE A 18 -37.48 31.53 -18.07
CA ILE A 18 -37.35 31.07 -16.69
C ILE A 18 -38.04 29.73 -16.46
N VAL A 19 -39.26 29.53 -16.99
CA VAL A 19 -39.99 28.25 -16.85
C VAL A 19 -39.30 27.15 -17.64
N LYS A 20 -38.78 27.44 -18.84
CA LYS A 20 -38.01 26.47 -19.65
C LYS A 20 -36.74 26.00 -18.91
N VAL A 21 -36.01 26.92 -18.28
CA VAL A 21 -34.81 26.61 -17.50
C VAL A 21 -35.15 25.80 -16.24
N LEU A 22 -36.19 26.19 -15.51
CA LEU A 22 -36.63 25.46 -14.30
C LEU A 22 -37.11 24.04 -14.63
N SER A 23 -37.85 23.86 -15.73
CA SER A 23 -38.28 22.54 -16.18
C SER A 23 -37.09 21.65 -16.57
N PHE A 24 -36.07 22.21 -17.24
CA PHE A 24 -34.87 21.46 -17.61
C PHE A 24 -34.03 21.05 -16.38
N MET A 25 -33.89 21.94 -15.39
CA MET A 25 -33.20 21.62 -14.14
C MET A 25 -33.92 20.52 -13.36
N LEU A 26 -35.25 20.62 -13.22
CA LEU A 26 -36.04 19.59 -12.55
C LEU A 26 -35.94 18.24 -13.27
N PHE A 27 -35.97 18.26 -14.60
CA PHE A 27 -35.79 17.07 -15.42
C PHE A 27 -34.42 16.42 -15.19
N MET A 28 -33.34 17.20 -15.18
CA MET A 28 -31.98 16.67 -14.91
C MET A 28 -31.86 16.05 -13.51
N ILE A 29 -32.42 16.69 -12.48
CA ILE A 29 -32.42 16.14 -11.11
C ILE A 29 -33.16 14.80 -11.06
N LEU A 30 -34.32 14.71 -11.72
CA LEU A 30 -35.10 13.46 -11.75
C LEU A 30 -34.39 12.35 -12.53
N VAL A 31 -33.74 12.68 -13.65
CA VAL A 31 -32.93 11.70 -14.41
C VAL A 31 -31.76 11.22 -13.57
N PHE A 32 -31.01 12.12 -12.94
CA PHE A 32 -29.85 11.74 -12.13
C PHE A 32 -30.27 10.91 -10.91
N THR A 33 -31.32 11.33 -10.21
CA THR A 33 -31.90 10.58 -9.07
C THR A 33 -32.44 9.21 -9.51
N GLY A 34 -33.05 9.13 -10.70
CA GLY A 34 -33.52 7.89 -11.29
C GLY A 34 -32.38 6.93 -11.62
N ILE A 35 -31.30 7.42 -12.23
CA ILE A 35 -30.11 6.63 -12.53
C ILE A 35 -29.42 6.17 -11.24
N SER A 36 -29.28 7.05 -10.25
CA SER A 36 -28.67 6.71 -8.96
C SER A 36 -29.46 5.65 -8.18
N ASN A 37 -30.78 5.58 -8.36
CA ASN A 37 -31.61 4.51 -7.78
C ASN A 37 -31.71 3.25 -8.66
N LEU A 38 -31.44 3.38 -9.97
CA LEU A 38 -31.37 2.24 -10.89
C LEU A 38 -30.05 1.48 -10.74
N LEU A 39 -28.97 2.19 -10.40
CA LEU A 39 -27.72 1.56 -10.00
C LEU A 39 -27.93 0.84 -8.65
N PRO A 40 -27.57 -0.45 -8.53
CA PRO A 40 -27.59 -1.14 -7.26
C PRO A 40 -26.75 -0.35 -6.25
N GLN A 41 -27.38 0.14 -5.18
CA GLN A 41 -26.65 0.79 -4.10
C GLN A 41 -25.88 -0.28 -3.34
N VAL A 42 -24.61 -0.47 -3.73
CA VAL A 42 -23.67 -1.30 -2.99
C VAL A 42 -23.21 -0.47 -1.80
N GLU A 43 -23.91 -0.62 -0.68
CA GLU A 43 -23.36 -0.22 0.61
C GLU A 43 -22.08 -1.03 0.79
N GLY A 44 -20.93 -0.35 0.87
CA GLY A 44 -19.69 -0.95 1.33
C GLY A 44 -19.90 -1.35 2.79
N GLN A 45 -20.55 -2.49 3.01
CA GLN A 45 -20.59 -3.11 4.31
C GLN A 45 -19.13 -3.28 4.69
N ALA A 46 -18.70 -2.53 5.71
CA ALA A 46 -17.45 -2.80 6.38
C ALA A 46 -17.37 -4.33 6.56
N PRO A 47 -16.20 -4.96 6.35
CA PRO A 47 -16.01 -6.36 6.71
C PRO A 47 -16.70 -6.55 8.05
N LYS A 48 -17.69 -7.44 8.12
CA LYS A 48 -18.44 -7.61 9.37
C LYS A 48 -17.38 -7.87 10.42
N ASP A 49 -17.13 -6.90 11.29
CA ASP A 49 -16.26 -7.09 12.43
C ASP A 49 -16.93 -8.23 13.17
N THR A 50 -16.39 -9.43 13.01
CA THR A 50 -16.75 -10.55 13.84
C THR A 50 -16.28 -10.10 15.21
N LYS A 51 -17.18 -9.46 15.96
CA LYS A 51 -17.04 -9.29 17.38
C LYS A 51 -16.83 -10.68 17.89
N VAL A 52 -15.57 -10.98 18.18
CA VAL A 52 -15.17 -12.21 18.81
C VAL A 52 -15.84 -12.16 20.17
N ASP A 53 -16.98 -12.81 20.29
CA ASP A 53 -17.65 -13.02 21.56
C ASP A 53 -16.79 -14.00 22.34
N LEU A 54 -15.86 -13.46 23.15
CA LEU A 54 -14.91 -14.24 23.94
C LEU A 54 -15.62 -15.16 24.94
N GLY A 55 -16.89 -14.89 25.28
CA GLY A 55 -17.73 -15.78 26.10
C GLY A 55 -18.30 -16.99 25.36
N ALA A 56 -18.22 -16.99 24.02
CA ALA A 56 -18.62 -18.08 23.13
C ALA A 56 -17.44 -18.68 22.34
N LEU A 57 -16.20 -18.33 22.71
CA LEU A 57 -15.01 -18.82 22.03
C LEU A 57 -14.83 -20.32 22.31
N THR A 58 -14.91 -21.14 21.27
CA THR A 58 -14.52 -22.55 21.34
C THR A 58 -13.09 -22.68 20.83
N MET A 59 -12.41 -23.76 21.20
CA MET A 59 -11.07 -24.01 20.66
C MET A 59 -11.08 -24.12 19.14
N GLU A 60 -12.14 -24.72 18.56
CA GLU A 60 -12.32 -24.78 17.11
C GLU A 60 -12.45 -23.39 16.46
N SER A 61 -13.23 -22.48 17.05
CA SER A 61 -13.37 -21.12 16.50
C SER A 61 -12.10 -20.29 16.69
N TYR A 62 -11.33 -20.57 17.74
CA TYR A 62 -10.03 -19.93 17.98
C TYR A 62 -8.95 -20.41 16.99
N ILE A 63 -8.90 -21.71 16.69
CA ILE A 63 -8.05 -22.26 15.62
C ILE A 63 -8.40 -21.61 14.27
N ALA A 64 -9.69 -21.54 13.91
CA ALA A 64 -10.13 -20.94 12.66
C ALA A 64 -9.77 -19.44 12.56
N MET A 65 -9.82 -18.72 13.69
CA MET A 65 -9.33 -17.34 13.77
C MET A 65 -7.82 -17.28 13.50
N GLY A 66 -7.04 -18.19 14.09
CA GLY A 66 -5.61 -18.29 13.86
C GLY A 66 -5.24 -18.47 12.39
N GLU A 67 -5.94 -19.36 11.68
CA GLU A 67 -5.74 -19.58 10.24
C GLU A 67 -6.05 -18.31 9.42
N THR A 68 -7.14 -17.63 9.76
CA THR A 68 -7.56 -16.38 9.12
C THR A 68 -6.54 -15.27 9.37
N LEU A 69 -6.01 -15.17 10.58
CA LEU A 69 -4.96 -14.21 10.93
C LEU A 69 -3.65 -14.53 10.22
N PHE A 70 -3.27 -15.81 10.14
CA PHE A 70 -2.05 -16.26 9.48
C PHE A 70 -2.02 -15.89 7.99
N SER A 71 -3.15 -16.02 7.29
CA SER A 71 -3.29 -15.70 5.87
C SER A 71 -3.73 -14.25 5.59
N GLY A 72 -4.30 -13.57 6.58
CA GLY A 72 -4.86 -12.22 6.48
C GLY A 72 -4.01 -11.18 7.21
N LYS A 73 -4.49 -10.68 8.36
CA LYS A 73 -3.89 -9.55 9.12
C LYS A 73 -2.42 -9.79 9.46
N GLY A 74 -2.05 -11.01 9.83
CA GLY A 74 -0.67 -11.39 10.17
C GLY A 74 0.27 -11.38 8.96
N THR A 75 -0.26 -11.46 7.74
CA THR A 75 0.51 -11.50 6.48
C THR A 75 1.59 -12.60 6.44
N CYS A 76 1.46 -13.64 7.28
CA CYS A 76 2.51 -14.63 7.51
C CYS A 76 2.85 -15.40 6.21
N THR A 77 1.83 -15.72 5.42
CA THR A 77 1.95 -16.40 4.12
C THR A 77 2.72 -15.61 3.06
N LEU A 78 2.94 -14.30 3.26
CA LEU A 78 3.78 -13.50 2.36
C LEU A 78 5.24 -13.93 2.41
N CYS A 79 5.70 -14.40 3.57
CA CYS A 79 7.08 -14.84 3.80
C CYS A 79 7.19 -16.35 3.99
N HIS A 80 6.24 -16.93 4.75
CA HIS A 80 6.21 -18.35 5.09
C HIS A 80 5.46 -19.12 4.02
N ASN A 81 6.20 -19.45 2.97
CA ASN A 81 5.73 -20.15 1.79
C ASN A 81 6.92 -20.84 1.11
N ASN A 82 6.66 -21.48 -0.03
CA ASN A 82 7.65 -22.22 -0.81
C ASN A 82 8.66 -21.35 -1.58
N MET A 83 8.62 -20.02 -1.44
CA MET A 83 9.51 -19.09 -2.17
C MET A 83 10.87 -18.89 -1.48
N GLY A 84 11.13 -19.57 -0.35
CA GLY A 84 12.45 -19.59 0.30
C GLY A 84 12.84 -18.32 1.05
N ARG A 85 11.88 -17.39 1.29
CA ARG A 85 12.11 -16.17 2.09
C ARG A 85 12.15 -16.46 3.59
N ALA A 86 11.35 -17.42 4.03
CA ALA A 86 11.29 -17.92 5.39
C ALA A 86 11.01 -19.45 5.35
N PRO A 87 11.11 -20.17 6.47
CA PRO A 87 10.66 -21.56 6.53
C PRO A 87 9.20 -21.70 6.07
N ASP A 88 8.92 -22.71 5.25
CA ASP A 88 7.60 -22.93 4.65
C ASP A 88 6.63 -23.56 5.67
N ILE A 89 6.10 -22.70 6.55
CA ILE A 89 5.17 -23.06 7.64
C ILE A 89 3.98 -23.90 7.12
N PRO A 90 3.30 -23.55 6.01
CA PRO A 90 2.16 -24.33 5.50
C PRO A 90 2.42 -25.82 5.27
N ILE A 91 3.64 -26.23 4.92
CA ILE A 91 3.95 -27.63 4.59
C ILE A 91 4.80 -28.33 5.64
N MET A 92 5.51 -27.58 6.49
CA MET A 92 6.33 -28.17 7.55
C MET A 92 5.49 -28.50 8.79
N ASP A 93 5.99 -29.47 9.55
CA ASP A 93 5.51 -29.77 10.89
C ASP A 93 6.22 -28.82 11.87
N MET A 94 5.53 -27.76 12.28
CA MET A 94 6.03 -26.74 13.19
C MET A 94 6.22 -27.29 14.61
N GLU A 95 5.40 -28.21 15.08
CA GLU A 95 5.54 -28.80 16.41
C GLU A 95 6.81 -29.64 16.52
N ALA A 96 7.01 -30.59 15.61
CA ALA A 96 8.23 -31.38 15.56
C ALA A 96 9.46 -30.49 15.35
N THR A 97 9.33 -29.49 14.48
CA THR A 97 10.41 -28.54 14.22
C THR A 97 10.77 -27.70 15.45
N ALA A 98 9.78 -27.24 16.22
CA ALA A 98 10.02 -26.50 17.46
C ALA A 98 10.81 -27.35 18.47
N ILE A 99 10.41 -28.60 18.65
CA ILE A 99 11.09 -29.54 19.56
C ILE A 99 12.57 -29.74 19.17
N GLU A 100 12.86 -29.83 17.88
CA GLU A 100 14.24 -29.96 17.40
C GLU A 100 15.04 -28.66 17.57
N ARG A 101 14.43 -27.50 17.26
CA ARG A 101 15.08 -26.19 17.38
C ARG A 101 15.37 -25.79 18.82
N LEU A 102 14.53 -26.20 19.78
CA LEU A 102 14.79 -26.00 21.20
C LEU A 102 16.03 -26.76 21.71
N LYS A 103 16.49 -27.80 21.00
CA LYS A 103 17.72 -28.55 21.31
C LYS A 103 18.96 -27.97 20.63
N ASP A 104 18.78 -27.01 19.72
CA ASP A 104 19.87 -26.42 18.96
C ASP A 104 20.79 -25.61 19.89
N PRO A 105 22.12 -25.86 19.89
CA PRO A 105 23.07 -25.07 20.67
C PRO A 105 23.08 -23.57 20.33
N GLN A 106 22.58 -23.19 19.15
CA GLN A 106 22.44 -21.79 18.72
C GLN A 106 21.18 -21.11 19.26
N TYR A 107 20.29 -21.86 19.92
CA TYR A 107 19.09 -21.34 20.54
C TYR A 107 19.43 -20.48 21.77
N LYS A 108 19.18 -19.17 21.67
CA LYS A 108 19.42 -18.19 22.75
C LYS A 108 18.14 -17.75 23.46
N GLY A 109 17.00 -18.23 22.96
CA GLY A 109 15.68 -17.95 23.49
C GLY A 109 15.40 -18.57 24.86
N LYS A 110 14.22 -18.27 25.41
CA LYS A 110 13.78 -18.71 26.74
C LYS A 110 12.67 -19.75 26.69
N ALA A 111 12.08 -19.99 25.52
CA ALA A 111 11.02 -20.98 25.38
C ALA A 111 11.46 -22.40 25.77
N LYS A 112 10.50 -23.20 26.21
CA LYS A 112 10.71 -24.57 26.72
C LYS A 112 9.80 -25.61 26.07
N ASP A 113 8.80 -25.15 25.33
CA ASP A 113 7.78 -25.94 24.66
C ASP A 113 7.40 -25.27 23.33
N SER A 114 6.60 -25.94 22.50
CA SER A 114 6.21 -25.45 21.17
C SER A 114 5.43 -24.15 21.24
N GLU A 115 4.52 -24.01 22.20
CA GLU A 115 3.73 -22.80 22.43
C GLU A 115 4.61 -21.58 22.71
N SER A 116 5.45 -21.65 23.75
CA SER A 116 6.35 -20.54 24.10
C SER A 116 7.35 -20.27 22.98
N TYR A 117 7.74 -21.28 22.20
CA TYR A 117 8.66 -21.13 21.07
C TYR A 117 8.00 -20.36 19.92
N PHE A 118 6.74 -20.68 19.57
CA PHE A 118 6.00 -19.95 18.54
C PHE A 118 5.73 -18.51 18.97
N GLN A 119 5.34 -18.30 20.23
CA GLN A 119 5.11 -16.95 20.76
C GLN A 119 6.41 -16.13 20.76
N GLU A 120 7.53 -16.70 21.23
CA GLU A 120 8.83 -16.04 21.21
C GLU A 120 9.29 -15.73 19.78
N SER A 121 9.06 -16.65 18.83
CA SER A 121 9.37 -16.42 17.42
C SER A 121 8.61 -15.23 16.82
N MET A 122 7.40 -14.92 17.30
CA MET A 122 6.62 -13.77 16.84
C MET A 122 7.05 -12.45 17.49
N ILE A 123 7.43 -12.45 18.76
CA ILE A 123 7.74 -11.22 19.51
C ILE A 123 9.24 -10.88 19.55
N ALA A 124 10.10 -11.89 19.37
CA ALA A 124 11.55 -11.78 19.45
C ALA A 124 12.23 -12.70 18.41
N PRO A 125 11.93 -12.54 17.10
CA PRO A 125 12.41 -13.45 16.04
C PRO A 125 13.94 -13.49 15.86
N SER A 126 14.68 -12.59 16.50
CA SER A 126 16.16 -12.57 16.46
C SER A 126 16.81 -13.35 17.61
N GLU A 127 16.04 -13.85 18.59
CA GLU A 127 16.58 -14.73 19.66
C GLU A 127 16.98 -16.10 19.11
N TYR A 128 16.29 -16.56 18.08
CA TYR A 128 16.69 -17.73 17.32
C TYR A 128 16.37 -17.55 15.84
N ILE A 129 17.43 -17.45 15.04
CA ILE A 129 17.33 -17.37 13.59
C ILE A 129 17.61 -18.76 13.04
N VAL A 130 16.60 -19.33 12.36
CA VAL A 130 16.73 -20.61 11.69
C VAL A 130 17.86 -20.54 10.68
N ALA A 131 18.74 -21.54 10.69
CA ALA A 131 19.85 -21.63 9.75
C ALA A 131 19.36 -21.43 8.30
N GLY A 132 19.95 -20.45 7.60
CA GLY A 132 19.60 -20.08 6.23
C GLY A 132 18.61 -18.92 6.07
N PHE A 133 18.00 -18.39 7.14
CA PHE A 133 16.91 -17.40 7.04
C PHE A 133 17.17 -16.04 7.75
N GLY A 134 18.43 -15.66 7.96
CA GLY A 134 18.84 -14.38 8.57
C GLY A 134 19.42 -13.36 7.58
N LYS A 135 19.46 -12.09 7.96
CA LYS A 135 20.27 -11.07 7.27
C LYS A 135 21.75 -11.16 7.71
N GLN A 136 22.66 -10.57 6.92
CA GLN A 136 24.05 -10.37 7.36
C GLN A 136 24.06 -9.57 8.68
N GLY A 137 24.63 -10.15 9.74
CA GLY A 137 24.75 -9.50 11.06
C GLY A 137 23.76 -9.95 12.13
N ASP A 138 23.28 -11.20 12.11
CA ASP A 138 22.47 -11.84 13.16
C ASP A 138 21.11 -11.17 13.49
N THR A 139 20.51 -10.48 12.51
CA THR A 139 19.17 -9.90 12.66
C THR A 139 18.16 -10.66 11.80
N SER A 140 17.00 -10.98 12.39
CA SER A 140 15.92 -11.65 11.67
C SER A 140 15.30 -10.76 10.59
N THR A 141 14.90 -11.37 9.48
CA THR A 141 14.10 -10.70 8.43
C THR A 141 12.61 -10.66 8.81
N MET A 142 12.18 -11.51 9.74
CA MET A 142 10.82 -11.53 10.25
C MET A 142 10.60 -10.28 11.14
N PRO A 143 9.55 -9.48 10.89
CA PRO A 143 9.22 -8.34 11.74
C PRO A 143 8.73 -8.80 13.12
N ILE A 144 8.80 -7.91 14.10
CA ILE A 144 8.18 -8.12 15.41
C ILE A 144 6.66 -7.99 15.24
N ILE A 145 5.93 -9.08 15.43
CA ILE A 145 4.54 -9.21 14.98
C ILE A 145 3.56 -8.32 15.76
N ASN A 146 3.86 -8.02 17.03
CA ASN A 146 3.04 -7.13 17.87
C ASN A 146 3.42 -5.63 17.72
N LYS A 147 4.15 -5.28 16.66
CA LYS A 147 4.52 -3.90 16.31
C LYS A 147 4.08 -3.58 14.89
N ALA A 148 4.06 -2.28 14.57
CA ALA A 148 3.85 -1.83 13.21
C ALA A 148 4.84 -2.53 12.25
N PRO A 149 4.39 -2.97 11.06
CA PRO A 149 3.09 -2.69 10.44
C PRO A 149 1.97 -3.71 10.73
N ILE A 150 2.21 -4.78 11.49
CA ILE A 150 1.27 -5.91 11.62
C ILE A 150 0.35 -5.76 12.84
N GLU A 151 0.89 -5.35 13.98
CA GLU A 151 0.13 -4.99 15.18
C GLU A 151 -0.86 -6.08 15.66
N LEU A 152 -0.42 -7.34 15.70
CA LEU A 152 -1.21 -8.38 16.34
C LEU A 152 -1.21 -8.21 17.86
N THR A 153 -2.39 -8.39 18.44
CA THR A 153 -2.60 -8.48 19.88
C THR A 153 -2.14 -9.84 20.41
N GLU A 154 -2.00 -9.94 21.74
CA GLU A 154 -1.65 -11.21 22.40
C GLU A 154 -2.69 -12.31 22.12
N VAL A 155 -3.98 -11.96 22.10
CA VAL A 155 -5.08 -12.89 21.76
C VAL A 155 -4.98 -13.37 20.32
N GLU A 156 -4.68 -12.47 19.37
CA GLU A 156 -4.51 -12.85 17.96
C GLU A 156 -3.28 -13.73 17.76
N MET A 157 -2.18 -13.45 18.46
CA MET A 157 -0.99 -14.32 18.44
C MET A 157 -1.29 -15.69 19.04
N GLY A 158 -2.02 -15.76 20.16
CA GLY A 158 -2.46 -17.03 20.75
C GLY A 158 -3.33 -17.86 19.80
N ALA A 159 -4.20 -17.22 19.00
CA ALA A 159 -4.99 -17.90 17.98
C ALA A 159 -4.09 -18.52 16.90
N ILE A 160 -3.06 -17.80 16.44
CA ILE A 160 -2.07 -18.33 15.48
C ILE A 160 -1.33 -19.54 16.07
N VAL A 161 -0.90 -19.48 17.34
CA VAL A 161 -0.24 -20.61 18.01
C VAL A 161 -1.16 -21.83 18.05
N ALA A 162 -2.43 -21.65 18.44
CA ALA A 162 -3.42 -22.72 18.44
C ALA A 162 -3.64 -23.32 17.04
N TYR A 163 -3.68 -22.48 16.01
CA TYR A 163 -3.75 -22.91 14.62
C TYR A 163 -2.53 -23.75 14.20
N LEU A 164 -1.31 -23.30 14.52
CA LEU A 164 -0.08 -24.02 14.14
C LEU A 164 -0.03 -25.41 14.77
N GLN A 165 -0.39 -25.53 16.05
CA GLN A 165 -0.45 -26.83 16.73
C GLN A 165 -1.53 -27.74 16.13
N ALA A 166 -2.73 -27.20 15.90
CA ALA A 166 -3.83 -27.97 15.32
C ALA A 166 -3.54 -28.44 13.88
N LYS A 167 -2.90 -27.58 13.06
CA LYS A 167 -2.50 -27.88 11.68
C LYS A 167 -1.58 -29.11 11.61
N ASP A 168 -0.72 -29.28 12.59
CA ASP A 168 0.23 -30.40 12.65
C ASP A 168 -0.34 -31.65 13.33
N GLY A 169 -1.64 -31.63 13.68
CA GLY A 169 -2.33 -32.74 14.33
C GLY A 169 -2.20 -32.76 15.86
N GLY A 170 -1.55 -31.75 16.44
CA GLY A 170 -1.49 -31.51 17.87
C GLY A 170 -2.79 -30.96 18.44
N GLN A 171 -2.93 -31.04 19.77
CA GLN A 171 -3.99 -30.34 20.48
C GLN A 171 -3.46 -28.97 20.92
N PRO A 172 -4.19 -27.86 20.66
CA PRO A 172 -3.76 -26.55 21.13
C PRO A 172 -3.53 -26.53 22.64
N THR A 173 -2.37 -26.02 23.06
CA THR A 173 -2.03 -25.89 24.48
C THR A 173 -2.37 -24.51 25.03
N VAL A 174 -2.59 -23.53 24.14
CA VAL A 174 -2.95 -22.16 24.49
C VAL A 174 -4.29 -22.13 25.21
N GLU A 175 -4.33 -21.45 26.36
CA GLU A 175 -5.57 -21.23 27.08
C GLU A 175 -6.47 -20.26 26.30
N LEU A 176 -7.77 -20.60 26.25
CA LEU A 176 -8.75 -19.67 25.70
C LEU A 176 -8.77 -18.42 26.57
N PRO A 177 -8.75 -17.21 25.99
CA PRO A 177 -8.80 -15.97 26.76
C PRO A 177 -10.11 -15.91 27.56
N THR A 178 -10.02 -16.10 28.87
CA THR A 178 -11.17 -16.07 29.81
C THR A 178 -11.49 -14.68 30.31
N ASP A 179 -10.48 -13.83 30.41
CA ASP A 179 -10.61 -12.43 30.81
C ASP A 179 -10.18 -11.55 29.65
N ALA A 180 -11.15 -10.90 29.03
CA ALA A 180 -10.83 -9.70 28.27
C ALA A 180 -10.18 -8.71 29.26
N PRO A 181 -9.01 -8.09 29.00
CA PRO A 181 -8.98 -6.67 29.30
C PRO A 181 -10.23 -6.15 28.60
N ALA A 182 -11.12 -5.50 29.35
CA ALA A 182 -12.14 -4.69 28.73
C ALA A 182 -11.39 -3.95 27.63
N ILE A 183 -11.72 -4.26 26.37
CA ILE A 183 -11.62 -3.26 25.34
C ILE A 183 -12.50 -2.21 25.98
N GLU A 184 -11.88 -1.23 26.65
CA GLU A 184 -12.49 0.05 26.90
C GLU A 184 -13.09 0.32 25.54
N ALA A 185 -14.42 0.24 25.48
CA ALA A 185 -15.14 0.87 24.43
C ALA A 185 -14.58 2.28 24.49
N SER A 186 -13.58 2.57 23.63
CA SER A 186 -13.44 3.90 23.11
C SER A 186 -14.87 4.17 22.67
N PRO A 187 -15.61 5.04 23.38
CA PRO A 187 -16.99 5.28 23.06
C PRO A 187 -16.97 5.57 21.58
N ALA A 188 -17.84 4.87 20.85
CA ALA A 188 -17.99 5.00 19.42
C ALA A 188 -17.88 6.49 19.07
N ALA A 189 -16.68 6.93 18.73
CA ALA A 189 -16.51 8.01 17.80
C ALA A 189 -17.09 7.34 16.57
N SER A 190 -18.32 7.71 16.27
CA SER A 190 -18.98 7.48 14.99
C SER A 190 -17.88 7.23 13.97
N ALA A 191 -17.69 5.96 13.59
CA ALA A 191 -16.58 5.57 12.77
C ALA A 191 -16.86 6.19 11.41
N GLU A 192 -16.35 7.41 11.26
CA GLU A 192 -16.13 8.09 10.03
C GLU A 192 -15.50 7.05 9.09
N PRO A 193 -15.93 6.99 7.81
CA PRO A 193 -15.33 6.08 6.82
C PRO A 193 -13.80 6.09 6.99
N PRO A 194 -13.11 4.94 6.88
CA PRO A 194 -11.70 4.85 7.21
C PRO A 194 -11.01 6.01 6.55
N LYS A 195 -10.43 6.89 7.37
CA LYS A 195 -9.87 8.14 6.85
C LYS A 195 -8.89 7.73 5.76
N PRO A 196 -9.01 8.30 4.54
CA PRO A 196 -8.03 8.08 3.52
C PRO A 196 -6.66 8.30 4.14
N THR A 197 -5.75 7.35 3.94
CA THR A 197 -4.35 7.54 4.31
C THR A 197 -3.90 8.90 3.79
N GLU A 198 -3.24 9.68 4.65
CA GLU A 198 -3.08 11.13 4.42
C GLU A 198 -2.31 11.46 3.14
N ASN A 199 -1.45 10.55 2.69
CA ASN A 199 -0.64 10.71 1.49
C ASN A 199 -0.30 9.36 0.84
N ALA A 200 0.20 9.42 -0.40
CA ALA A 200 0.55 8.25 -1.19
C ALA A 200 1.68 7.41 -0.58
N GLN A 201 2.61 8.02 0.14
CA GLN A 201 3.71 7.33 0.82
C GLN A 201 3.16 6.38 1.91
N ALA A 202 2.18 6.84 2.68
CA ALA A 202 1.49 6.03 3.68
C ALA A 202 0.75 4.85 3.01
N VAL A 203 0.11 5.06 1.87
CA VAL A 203 -0.53 3.98 1.09
C VAL A 203 0.49 2.93 0.65
N LEU A 204 1.64 3.37 0.11
CA LEU A 204 2.72 2.49 -0.37
C LEU A 204 3.31 1.63 0.76
N ILE A 205 3.43 2.19 1.97
CA ILE A 205 3.92 1.48 3.16
C ILE A 205 2.84 0.53 3.68
N LYS A 206 1.60 1.00 3.83
CA LYS A 206 0.44 0.22 4.30
C LYS A 206 0.22 -1.04 3.45
N ASN A 207 0.39 -0.93 2.14
CA ASN A 207 0.23 -2.05 1.20
C ASN A 207 1.55 -2.76 0.87
N ALA A 208 2.62 -2.49 1.64
CA ALA A 208 3.93 -3.13 1.52
C ALA A 208 4.57 -3.07 0.11
N CYS A 209 4.25 -2.06 -0.69
CA CYS A 209 4.80 -1.89 -2.04
C CYS A 209 6.34 -1.77 -2.02
N THR A 210 6.88 -1.15 -0.96
CA THR A 210 8.32 -0.97 -0.71
C THR A 210 9.05 -2.29 -0.42
N ALA A 211 8.35 -3.37 -0.08
CA ALA A 211 8.97 -4.66 0.16
C ALA A 211 9.56 -5.27 -1.13
N CYS A 212 8.88 -5.07 -2.26
CA CYS A 212 9.28 -5.63 -3.54
C CYS A 212 9.84 -4.57 -4.50
N HIS A 213 9.28 -3.37 -4.52
CA HIS A 213 9.70 -2.32 -5.45
C HIS A 213 10.71 -1.35 -4.83
N ALA A 214 11.69 -0.93 -5.62
CA ALA A 214 12.48 0.26 -5.31
C ALA A 214 11.60 1.51 -5.49
N VAL A 215 11.00 1.95 -4.39
CA VAL A 215 10.16 3.14 -4.27
C VAL A 215 10.40 3.79 -2.92
N LEU A 216 10.28 5.12 -2.82
CA LEU A 216 10.73 5.89 -1.65
C LEU A 216 12.23 5.63 -1.37
N GLU A 217 12.56 5.26 -0.14
CA GLU A 217 13.91 4.91 0.30
C GLU A 217 14.25 3.43 0.09
N SER A 218 13.29 2.59 -0.35
CA SER A 218 13.54 1.16 -0.53
C SER A 218 14.53 0.90 -1.68
N PRO A 219 15.57 0.06 -1.46
CA PRO A 219 16.48 -0.41 -2.49
C PRO A 219 16.05 -1.76 -3.10
N SER A 220 14.80 -2.21 -2.89
CA SER A 220 14.36 -3.56 -3.30
C SER A 220 14.47 -3.80 -4.80
N THR A 221 14.97 -4.97 -5.18
CA THR A 221 15.18 -5.40 -6.58
C THR A 221 14.25 -6.54 -7.00
N ILE A 222 13.29 -6.91 -6.15
CA ILE A 222 12.38 -8.04 -6.37
C ILE A 222 11.35 -7.72 -7.46
N GLY A 223 10.81 -6.50 -7.43
CA GLY A 223 9.97 -5.91 -8.45
C GLY A 223 10.71 -4.80 -9.21
N PRO A 224 10.14 -4.32 -10.32
CA PRO A 224 10.72 -3.23 -11.10
C PRO A 224 10.83 -1.93 -10.30
N GLU A 225 11.82 -1.13 -10.62
CA GLU A 225 12.04 0.17 -10.00
C GLU A 225 10.90 1.15 -10.31
N LEU A 226 10.45 1.92 -9.31
CA LEU A 226 9.27 2.81 -9.43
C LEU A 226 9.56 4.30 -9.17
N LYS A 227 10.78 4.71 -8.83
CA LYS A 227 11.12 6.14 -8.60
C LYS A 227 11.14 6.95 -9.89
N ALA A 228 11.25 6.30 -11.06
CA ALA A 228 11.16 6.93 -12.38
C ALA A 228 10.05 6.34 -13.27
N VAL A 229 9.06 5.64 -12.71
CA VAL A 229 8.03 4.95 -13.51
C VAL A 229 7.15 5.93 -14.29
N GLY A 230 6.89 7.12 -13.75
CA GLY A 230 6.11 8.16 -14.43
C GLY A 230 6.78 8.77 -15.66
N SER A 231 8.05 8.47 -15.91
CA SER A 231 8.74 8.81 -17.16
C SER A 231 8.52 7.74 -18.25
N ARG A 232 8.06 6.54 -17.87
CA ARG A 232 7.93 5.38 -18.76
C ARG A 232 6.49 4.98 -19.01
N LEU A 233 5.60 5.19 -18.04
CA LEU A 233 4.20 4.75 -18.08
C LEU A 233 3.24 5.91 -17.85
N SER A 234 2.09 5.85 -18.51
CA SER A 234 0.93 6.71 -18.26
C SER A 234 0.24 6.36 -16.93
N LYS A 235 -0.62 7.26 -16.44
CA LYS A 235 -1.45 6.99 -15.25
C LYS A 235 -2.31 5.75 -15.43
N GLU A 236 -2.87 5.55 -16.62
CA GLU A 236 -3.73 4.42 -16.96
C GLU A 236 -2.97 3.10 -16.92
N GLU A 237 -1.74 3.08 -17.43
CA GLU A 237 -0.87 1.90 -17.39
C GLU A 237 -0.41 1.58 -15.96
N ILE A 238 -0.08 2.60 -15.16
CA ILE A 238 0.25 2.42 -13.74
C ILE A 238 -0.96 1.86 -12.99
N ARG A 239 -2.14 2.45 -13.18
CA ARG A 239 -3.40 2.00 -12.56
C ARG A 239 -3.70 0.56 -12.94
N GLN A 240 -3.58 0.21 -14.21
CA GLN A 240 -3.81 -1.15 -14.68
C GLN A 240 -2.80 -2.13 -14.09
N SER A 241 -1.54 -1.73 -13.94
CA SER A 241 -0.51 -2.56 -13.33
C SER A 241 -0.78 -2.84 -11.85
N ILE A 242 -1.53 -1.98 -11.15
CA ILE A 242 -1.94 -2.21 -9.76
C ILE A 242 -3.22 -3.04 -9.68
N ILE A 243 -4.22 -2.76 -10.52
CA ILE A 243 -5.52 -3.47 -10.52
C ILE A 243 -5.37 -4.88 -11.09
N ASN A 244 -4.58 -5.05 -12.15
CA ASN A 244 -4.35 -6.32 -12.83
C ASN A 244 -2.86 -6.49 -13.19
N PRO A 245 -2.01 -6.79 -12.19
CA PRO A 245 -0.56 -6.88 -12.38
C PRO A 245 -0.11 -8.00 -13.33
N SER A 246 -0.96 -9.00 -13.54
CA SER A 246 -0.66 -10.12 -14.44
C SER A 246 -0.90 -9.79 -15.92
N ALA A 247 -1.55 -8.67 -16.24
CA ALA A 247 -1.88 -8.30 -17.61
C ALA A 247 -0.65 -7.88 -18.43
N VAL A 248 0.28 -7.14 -17.81
CA VAL A 248 1.52 -6.68 -18.43
C VAL A 248 2.63 -6.80 -17.40
N ILE A 249 3.58 -7.68 -17.66
CA ILE A 249 4.70 -7.95 -16.76
C ILE A 249 5.93 -7.21 -17.29
N ALA A 250 6.64 -6.50 -16.40
CA ALA A 250 7.88 -5.83 -16.76
C ALA A 250 8.94 -6.85 -17.23
N GLU A 251 9.70 -6.50 -18.26
CA GLU A 251 10.74 -7.37 -18.81
C GLU A 251 11.76 -7.76 -17.74
N GLY A 252 12.08 -9.06 -17.65
CA GLY A 252 13.02 -9.58 -16.67
C GLY A 252 12.43 -9.87 -15.28
N TYR A 253 11.14 -9.63 -15.05
CA TYR A 253 10.47 -9.90 -13.78
C TYR A 253 9.45 -11.04 -13.87
N PRO A 254 9.32 -11.89 -12.84
CA PRO A 254 8.25 -12.89 -12.76
C PRO A 254 6.90 -12.25 -12.35
N PRO A 255 5.75 -12.88 -12.67
CA PRO A 255 4.41 -12.38 -12.28
C PRO A 255 4.12 -12.63 -10.78
N ILE A 256 4.82 -11.92 -9.90
CA ILE A 256 4.76 -12.12 -8.43
C ILE A 256 3.96 -11.04 -7.70
N MET A 257 3.50 -10.01 -8.40
CA MET A 257 2.74 -8.93 -7.78
C MET A 257 1.31 -9.42 -7.44
N PRO A 258 0.84 -9.29 -6.18
CA PRO A 258 -0.47 -9.79 -5.76
C PRO A 258 -1.64 -9.26 -6.61
N PRO A 259 -2.58 -10.11 -7.04
CA PRO A 259 -3.67 -9.69 -7.92
C PRO A 259 -4.85 -9.02 -7.20
N ASP A 260 -4.81 -8.93 -5.86
CA ASP A 260 -5.95 -8.54 -5.03
C ASP A 260 -5.85 -7.12 -4.44
N PHE A 261 -4.96 -6.28 -4.96
CA PHE A 261 -4.86 -4.88 -4.54
C PHE A 261 -6.13 -4.08 -4.83
N ALA A 262 -6.84 -4.42 -5.92
CA ALA A 262 -8.13 -3.80 -6.24
C ALA A 262 -9.19 -4.05 -5.16
N ASP A 263 -9.11 -5.18 -4.46
CA ASP A 263 -10.05 -5.55 -3.40
C ASP A 263 -9.62 -5.00 -2.02
N LYS A 264 -8.33 -4.73 -1.84
CA LYS A 264 -7.73 -4.30 -0.56
C LYS A 264 -7.53 -2.79 -0.42
N MET A 265 -7.49 -2.06 -1.53
CA MET A 265 -7.24 -0.61 -1.55
C MET A 265 -8.53 0.16 -1.80
N MET A 266 -8.68 1.31 -1.13
CA MET A 266 -9.74 2.24 -1.52
C MET A 266 -9.43 2.87 -2.87
N VAL A 267 -10.46 3.20 -3.66
CA VAL A 267 -10.30 3.91 -4.94
C VAL A 267 -9.48 5.19 -4.77
N ARG A 268 -9.73 5.96 -3.71
CA ARG A 268 -8.95 7.17 -3.42
C ARG A 268 -7.47 6.86 -3.11
N GLU A 269 -7.18 5.79 -2.40
CA GLU A 269 -5.81 5.35 -2.11
C GLU A 269 -5.07 4.91 -3.37
N LEU A 270 -5.77 4.18 -4.25
CA LEU A 270 -5.25 3.81 -5.56
C LEU A 270 -4.88 5.03 -6.40
N GLU A 271 -5.79 6.01 -6.51
CA GLU A 271 -5.53 7.23 -7.27
C GLU A 271 -4.36 8.05 -6.68
N MET A 272 -4.24 8.13 -5.35
CA MET A 272 -3.10 8.79 -4.71
C MET A 272 -1.77 8.12 -5.08
N VAL A 273 -1.72 6.79 -5.09
CA VAL A 273 -0.53 6.04 -5.50
C VAL A 273 -0.23 6.24 -6.99
N VAL A 274 -1.25 6.17 -7.85
CA VAL A 274 -1.09 6.39 -9.29
C VAL A 274 -0.54 7.78 -9.57
N ASP A 275 -1.07 8.82 -8.92
CA ASP A 275 -0.63 10.20 -9.08
C ASP A 275 0.81 10.39 -8.59
N PHE A 276 1.15 9.81 -7.43
CA PHE A 276 2.50 9.85 -6.88
C PHE A 276 3.52 9.16 -7.79
N LEU A 277 3.19 7.97 -8.29
CA LEU A 277 4.05 7.21 -9.21
C LEU A 277 4.16 7.86 -10.58
N TYR A 278 3.11 8.53 -11.05
CA TYR A 278 3.18 9.29 -12.29
C TYR A 278 4.02 10.57 -12.14
N ALA A 279 3.99 11.19 -10.96
CA ALA A 279 4.87 12.31 -10.62
C ALA A 279 6.33 11.88 -10.41
N SER A 280 6.60 10.60 -10.09
CA SER A 280 7.94 10.05 -9.89
C SER A 280 8.68 9.89 -11.23
N LYS A 281 9.42 10.94 -11.62
CA LYS A 281 10.20 11.01 -12.86
C LYS A 281 11.72 10.95 -12.64
N GLY A 282 12.16 10.31 -11.55
CA GLY A 282 13.58 10.20 -11.19
C GLY A 282 14.09 11.29 -10.23
N SER A 283 13.18 12.07 -9.61
CA SER A 283 13.54 13.01 -8.55
C SER A 283 13.27 12.41 -7.17
N ALA A 284 14.14 12.70 -6.20
CA ALA A 284 13.78 12.60 -4.79
C ALA A 284 12.52 13.47 -4.60
N ILE A 285 11.42 12.84 -4.22
CA ILE A 285 10.14 13.52 -4.06
C ILE A 285 10.21 14.17 -2.68
N ASN A 286 10.39 15.50 -2.66
CA ASN A 286 10.52 16.29 -1.44
C ASN A 286 9.31 16.05 -0.52
N THR A 287 9.57 15.76 0.74
CA THR A 287 8.60 15.37 1.78
C THR A 287 7.72 16.51 2.29
N ASP A 288 7.81 17.70 1.69
CA ASP A 288 7.11 18.89 2.17
C ASP A 288 6.19 19.43 1.08
N THR A 289 4.97 18.90 1.00
CA THR A 289 3.85 19.67 0.44
C THR A 289 2.59 19.29 1.19
N GLU A 290 2.46 19.95 2.33
CA GLU A 290 1.27 20.09 3.15
C GLU A 290 0.13 20.78 2.37
N LYS A 291 -1.10 20.38 2.71
CA LYS A 291 -2.41 20.91 2.29
C LYS A 291 -2.89 20.62 0.87
N ALA A 292 -3.74 19.59 0.80
CA ALA A 292 -4.86 19.60 -0.14
C ALA A 292 -5.77 20.80 0.16
N GLU A 293 -5.78 21.79 -0.73
CA GLU A 293 -6.92 22.71 -0.87
C GLU A 293 -7.89 22.16 -1.93
N PRO A 294 -9.20 22.41 -1.79
CA PRO A 294 -10.23 21.72 -2.54
C PRO A 294 -10.33 22.24 -3.97
N VAL A 295 -10.74 21.35 -4.86
CA VAL A 295 -11.01 21.61 -6.28
C VAL A 295 -12.18 22.60 -6.40
N GLU A 296 -11.90 23.83 -6.79
CA GLU A 296 -12.88 24.75 -7.38
C GLU A 296 -12.48 25.07 -8.82
N GLU A 297 -13.32 24.62 -9.74
CA GLU A 297 -13.23 24.83 -11.18
C GLU A 297 -13.85 26.19 -11.54
N ALA A 298 -13.07 27.10 -12.14
CA ALA A 298 -13.62 28.25 -12.85
C ALA A 298 -12.72 28.74 -13.99
N LYS A 299 -13.08 28.27 -15.19
CA LYS A 299 -12.80 28.84 -16.51
C LYS A 299 -12.97 30.37 -16.54
N LYS A 300 -11.97 31.10 -17.06
CA LYS A 300 -12.22 32.28 -17.91
C LYS A 300 -11.06 32.56 -18.89
N GLN A 301 -11.47 32.73 -20.14
CA GLN A 301 -10.69 33.01 -21.35
C GLN A 301 -10.26 34.48 -21.46
N ALA A 302 -9.22 34.67 -22.29
CA ALA A 302 -8.90 35.84 -23.13
C ALA A 302 -8.52 37.14 -22.39
N THR A 303 -7.51 37.91 -22.80
CA THR A 303 -7.34 38.51 -24.14
C THR A 303 -5.88 38.96 -24.41
N ASP A 304 -5.45 38.77 -25.66
CA ASP A 304 -4.72 39.71 -26.57
C ASP A 304 -3.40 40.36 -26.11
N ALA A 305 -2.29 40.01 -26.79
CA ALA A 305 -1.58 40.82 -27.81
C ALA A 305 -0.53 41.76 -27.15
N GLU A 306 0.68 42.05 -27.66
CA GLU A 306 1.24 42.11 -29.00
C GLU A 306 2.77 42.26 -28.85
N VAL A 307 3.52 41.61 -29.75
CA VAL A 307 4.78 41.98 -30.47
C VAL A 307 5.81 42.95 -29.82
N VAL A 308 7.09 42.61 -30.03
CA VAL A 308 8.23 43.42 -30.57
C VAL A 308 9.53 42.79 -30.02
N ASP A 309 10.19 41.93 -30.78
CA ASP A 309 11.34 42.22 -31.68
C ASP A 309 12.53 42.91 -30.98
N GLY A 310 13.71 42.31 -31.17
CA GLY A 310 14.96 42.75 -30.57
C GLY A 310 16.07 41.71 -30.73
N SER A 311 16.41 41.39 -31.98
CA SER A 311 17.71 40.82 -32.34
C SER A 311 18.86 41.61 -31.71
N VAL A 312 20.00 40.97 -31.37
CA VAL A 312 21.37 41.41 -31.72
C VAL A 312 22.39 40.32 -31.29
N THR A 313 22.93 39.66 -32.31
CA THR A 313 24.31 39.21 -32.61
C THR A 313 25.28 38.73 -31.51
N ASP A 314 25.70 37.47 -31.66
CA ASP A 314 27.05 36.99 -32.00
C ASP A 314 28.28 37.77 -31.50
N THR A 315 29.17 37.10 -30.75
CA THR A 315 30.63 37.29 -30.85
C THR A 315 31.39 36.12 -30.23
N MET A 316 32.18 35.46 -31.08
CA MET A 316 33.23 34.50 -30.77
C MET A 316 34.53 35.18 -30.27
N ALA A 317 35.46 34.32 -29.81
CA ALA A 317 36.91 34.49 -29.60
C ALA A 317 37.34 34.78 -28.16
N ALA A 318 38.45 34.28 -27.63
CA ALA A 318 39.39 33.19 -27.95
C ALA A 318 40.42 33.15 -26.77
N ASP A 319 41.20 32.07 -26.73
CA ASP A 319 42.58 31.98 -26.24
C ASP A 319 42.92 31.88 -24.71
N THR A 320 43.42 30.67 -24.43
CA THR A 320 44.35 30.10 -23.42
C THR A 320 45.63 30.92 -23.11
N PRO A 321 46.64 30.44 -22.33
CA PRO A 321 46.73 29.44 -21.23
C PRO A 321 47.56 29.96 -20.01
N VAL A 322 47.64 29.21 -18.91
CA VAL A 322 48.85 29.20 -18.04
C VAL A 322 49.13 27.77 -17.56
N GLU A 323 50.26 27.23 -18.03
CA GLU A 323 51.00 26.08 -17.51
C GLU A 323 51.87 26.47 -16.30
N ASP A 324 52.00 25.56 -15.33
CA ASP A 324 53.28 25.03 -14.83
C ASP A 324 52.95 23.92 -13.80
N GLN A 325 53.17 22.62 -14.06
CA GLN A 325 54.46 21.88 -14.03
C GLN A 325 55.00 21.84 -12.58
N ILE A 326 54.90 20.72 -11.85
CA ILE A 326 55.96 19.71 -11.58
C ILE A 326 55.64 19.23 -10.13
N GLU A 327 55.59 17.96 -9.72
CA GLU A 327 56.56 16.89 -9.93
C GLU A 327 55.95 15.50 -9.65
N ASN A 328 56.53 14.55 -10.36
CA ASN A 328 56.30 13.13 -10.42
C ASN A 328 57.01 12.38 -9.27
N LYS A 329 56.40 11.32 -8.74
CA LYS A 329 57.14 10.11 -8.38
C LYS A 329 56.24 8.88 -8.37
N GLN A 330 56.21 8.21 -9.53
CA GLN A 330 56.10 6.76 -9.60
C GLN A 330 57.31 6.13 -8.88
N ASP A 331 57.07 5.07 -8.11
CA ASP A 331 58.00 3.95 -8.10
C ASP A 331 57.21 2.64 -8.11
N THR A 332 57.48 1.86 -9.15
CA THR A 332 57.02 0.52 -9.46
C THR A 332 58.07 -0.46 -8.97
N THR A 333 57.67 -1.64 -8.48
CA THR A 333 58.31 -2.97 -8.63
C THR A 333 57.96 -3.84 -7.41
N GLU A 334 57.80 -5.17 -7.43
CA GLU A 334 57.73 -6.20 -8.46
C GLU A 334 57.44 -7.53 -7.72
N GLN A 335 56.78 -8.46 -8.43
CA GLN A 335 56.67 -9.92 -8.28
C GLN A 335 57.25 -10.68 -7.07
N LYS A 336 56.43 -11.63 -6.57
CA LYS A 336 56.66 -13.10 -6.42
C LYS A 336 55.43 -13.68 -5.69
N GLY A 337 54.76 -14.79 -6.01
CA GLY A 337 55.15 -16.02 -6.70
C GLY A 337 55.35 -17.16 -5.68
N LYS A 338 54.47 -18.19 -5.69
CA LYS A 338 54.52 -19.51 -4.97
C LYS A 338 54.24 -19.46 -3.46
N GLU A 339 53.50 -20.36 -2.81
CA GLU A 339 52.95 -21.71 -3.06
C GLU A 339 51.46 -21.79 -2.69
#